data_AF-A0A5K1HG85-F1
#
_entry.id   AF-A0A5K1HG85-F1
#
_cell.length_a   1.000
_cell.length_b   1.000
_cell.length_c   1.000
_cell.angle_alpha   90.00
_cell.angle_beta   90.00
_cell.angle_gamma   90.00
#
_symmetry.space_group_name_H-M   'P 1'
#
loop_
_entity.id
_entity.type
_entity.pdbx_description
1 polymer ?
#
loop_
_entity_poly.entity_id
_entity_poly.type
_entity_poly.pdbx_seq_one_letter_code
_entity_poly.pdbx_strand_id
1 'polypeptide(L)'
;SINNSGDYYDGTGNDYKKLFEAIAGYGLGGSFVALFGRVGGGIYTKAADVGADLVGKVEKDLPEDSPKNPATIADNVGDNVGDVAGMSADLFGSFAESTCAALVISSDTLLGQVGCYQYLSVLFYPLLLIAVGIIVCLLVSTLSTHIMRVETKNKIESTLKVQLIGSTVLLLGITYVVCIFSFPTTSILVKIVSINPPAVTTTNFDRWVPYLCSILGLISGMIIAAFTEYVTSHAYGPVRELASTCKAGAASNVTLGLALGYMSTLIPAIFIAVTAFVANDQLGYYGVALSALGMLSNLPLSLAIDGYGPISDNAGGIAEMAEMGEEVRDRTDALDAAGNTTAAIGKGFAI
;
A
#
# COMPACT_ATOMS: atom_id res chain seq x y z
N SER A 1 13.98 -36.32 38.18
CA SER A 1 13.44 -36.63 36.85
C SER A 1 12.78 -35.37 36.32
N ILE A 2 13.38 -34.77 35.30
CA ILE A 2 12.82 -33.60 34.61
C ILE A 2 11.65 -34.12 33.79
N ASN A 3 10.42 -33.75 34.16
CA ASN A 3 9.23 -34.04 33.37
C ASN A 3 9.27 -33.14 32.12
N ASN A 4 9.76 -33.69 31.03
CA ASN A 4 9.50 -33.22 29.67
C ASN A 4 8.01 -33.43 29.37
N SER A 5 7.15 -32.51 29.80
CA SER A 5 5.86 -32.27 29.15
C SER A 5 6.13 -31.33 27.98
N GLY A 6 6.69 -31.89 26.90
CA GLY A 6 6.72 -31.21 25.63
C GLY A 6 5.30 -31.16 25.11
N ASP A 7 4.72 -29.97 25.05
CA ASP A 7 3.55 -29.66 24.23
C ASP A 7 3.95 -29.90 22.77
N TYR A 8 3.89 -31.16 22.34
CA TYR A 8 3.98 -31.51 20.94
C TYR A 8 2.66 -31.09 20.29
N TYR A 9 2.73 -30.11 19.39
CA TYR A 9 1.64 -29.74 18.50
C TYR A 9 1.13 -31.00 17.78
N ASP A 10 -0.10 -31.42 18.09
CA ASP A 10 -0.67 -32.67 17.57
C ASP A 10 -1.33 -32.48 16.19
N GLY A 11 -1.29 -31.24 15.66
CA GLY A 11 -1.83 -30.88 14.35
C GLY A 11 -3.36 -30.79 14.32
N THR A 12 -4.02 -30.70 15.48
CA THR A 12 -5.46 -30.45 15.56
C THR A 12 -5.81 -28.97 15.32
N GLY A 13 -7.08 -28.67 14.97
CA GLY A 13 -7.53 -27.30 14.67
C GLY A 13 -7.31 -26.28 15.80
N ASN A 14 -7.29 -26.74 17.07
CA ASN A 14 -7.03 -25.88 18.23
C ASN A 14 -5.57 -25.41 18.32
N ASP A 15 -4.63 -26.19 17.80
CA ASP A 15 -3.20 -25.86 17.80
C ASP A 15 -2.88 -24.81 16.74
N TYR A 16 -3.50 -24.90 15.56
CA TYR A 16 -3.38 -23.87 14.53
C TYR A 16 -3.98 -22.54 14.97
N LYS A 17 -5.12 -22.57 15.67
CA LYS A 17 -5.72 -21.34 16.22
C LYS A 17 -4.76 -20.62 17.16
N LYS A 18 -4.18 -21.33 18.13
CA LYS A 18 -3.17 -20.76 19.05
C LYS A 18 -1.93 -20.27 18.32
N LEU A 19 -1.46 -21.01 17.30
CA LEU A 19 -0.31 -20.64 16.50
C LEU A 19 -0.55 -19.29 15.79
N PHE A 20 -1.66 -19.14 15.07
CA PHE A 20 -1.91 -17.90 14.33
C PHE A 20 -2.30 -16.74 15.23
N GLU A 21 -2.95 -17.01 16.37
CA GLU A 21 -3.18 -16.01 17.42
C GLU A 21 -1.84 -15.47 17.98
N ALA A 22 -0.84 -16.33 18.19
CA ALA A 22 0.50 -15.87 18.56
C ALA A 22 1.18 -15.09 17.43
N ILE A 23 1.00 -15.50 16.17
CA ILE A 23 1.52 -14.79 14.99
C ILE A 23 0.87 -13.41 14.82
N ALA A 24 -0.34 -13.17 15.33
CA ALA A 24 -0.96 -11.84 15.28
C ALA A 24 -0.09 -10.74 15.92
N GLY A 25 0.78 -11.11 16.87
CA GLY A 25 1.80 -10.21 17.43
C GLY A 25 2.82 -9.67 16.42
N TYR A 26 3.00 -10.34 15.28
CA TYR A 26 3.86 -9.89 14.17
C TYR A 26 3.29 -8.61 13.53
N GLY A 27 2.00 -8.59 13.20
CA GLY A 27 1.32 -7.40 12.68
C GLY A 27 1.33 -6.26 13.70
N LEU A 28 0.96 -6.56 14.95
CA LEU A 28 0.98 -5.58 16.04
C LEU A 28 2.36 -4.93 16.22
N GLY A 29 3.44 -5.73 16.22
CA GLY A 29 4.80 -5.23 16.33
C GLY A 29 5.20 -4.35 15.16
N GLY A 30 4.85 -4.76 13.93
CA GLY A 30 5.10 -3.99 12.71
C GLY A 30 4.49 -2.59 12.77
N SER A 31 3.19 -2.50 13.00
CA SER A 31 2.48 -1.21 13.05
C SER A 31 2.83 -0.37 14.27
N PHE A 32 3.14 -1.00 15.41
CA PHE A 32 3.63 -0.27 16.59
C PHE A 32 4.93 0.47 16.29
N VAL A 33 5.90 -0.18 15.64
CA VAL A 33 7.15 0.46 15.24
C VAL A 33 6.91 1.48 14.11
N ALA A 34 6.04 1.15 13.15
CA ALA A 34 5.68 2.04 12.06
C ALA A 34 5.09 3.37 12.55
N LEU A 35 4.26 3.34 13.60
CA LEU A 35 3.70 4.54 14.22
C LEU A 35 4.80 5.52 14.65
N PHE A 36 5.82 5.04 15.37
CA PHE A 36 6.92 5.89 15.80
C PHE A 36 7.82 6.32 14.64
N GLY A 37 8.08 5.42 13.68
CA GLY A 37 8.87 5.73 12.49
C GLY A 37 8.22 6.83 11.65
N ARG A 38 6.91 6.72 11.40
CA ARG A 38 6.17 7.67 10.55
C ARG A 38 5.90 9.00 11.24
N VAL A 39 5.56 9.00 12.53
CA VAL A 39 5.38 10.25 13.30
C VAL A 39 6.72 10.93 13.53
N GLY A 40 7.74 10.20 14.00
CA GLY A 40 9.07 10.76 14.28
C GLY A 40 9.76 11.27 13.02
N GLY A 41 9.78 10.46 11.97
CA GLY A 41 10.33 10.86 10.66
C GLY A 41 9.54 11.99 10.02
N GLY A 42 8.21 11.96 10.11
CA GLY A 42 7.32 13.02 9.61
C GLY A 42 7.54 14.37 10.29
N ILE A 43 7.72 14.39 11.61
CA ILE A 43 8.07 15.61 12.36
C ILE A 43 9.44 16.13 11.91
N TYR A 44 10.42 15.25 11.72
CA TYR A 44 11.76 15.63 11.30
C TYR A 44 11.75 16.27 9.90
N THR A 45 11.20 15.59 8.89
CA THR A 45 11.16 16.10 7.50
C THR A 45 10.36 17.39 7.41
N LYS A 46 9.11 17.42 7.92
CA LYS A 46 8.25 18.59 7.71
C LYS A 46 8.65 19.82 8.52
N ALA A 47 9.39 19.66 9.62
CA ALA A 47 10.00 20.79 10.30
C ALA A 47 11.16 21.39 9.49
N ALA A 48 11.95 20.56 8.81
CA ALA A 48 13.06 20.99 7.98
C ALA A 48 12.58 21.61 6.66
N ASP A 49 11.73 20.90 5.91
CA ASP A 49 11.09 21.28 4.64
C ASP A 49 10.43 22.67 4.75
N VAL A 50 9.45 22.82 5.65
CA VAL A 50 8.72 24.10 5.83
C VAL A 50 9.68 25.23 6.25
N GLY A 51 10.69 24.94 7.06
CA GLY A 51 11.68 25.94 7.47
C GLY A 51 12.61 26.36 6.32
N ALA A 52 13.08 25.39 5.54
CA ALA A 52 13.95 25.60 4.40
C ALA A 52 13.26 26.42 3.31
N ASP A 53 12.05 26.01 2.92
CA ASP A 53 11.29 26.63 1.84
C ASP A 53 10.81 28.05 2.19
N LEU A 54 10.29 28.24 3.39
CA LEU A 54 9.70 29.52 3.78
C LEU A 54 10.78 30.60 3.93
N VAL A 55 11.90 30.30 4.60
CA VAL A 55 13.00 31.27 4.73
C VAL A 55 13.78 31.38 3.42
N GLY A 56 14.06 30.26 2.75
CA GLY A 56 14.83 30.21 1.51
C GLY A 56 14.12 30.93 0.36
N LYS A 57 12.99 30.37 -0.09
CA LYS A 57 12.28 30.82 -1.30
C LYS A 57 11.48 32.09 -1.05
N VAL A 58 10.76 32.19 0.08
CA VAL A 58 9.82 33.31 0.30
C VAL A 58 10.49 34.55 0.90
N GLU A 59 11.37 34.40 1.89
CA GLU A 59 12.00 35.56 2.56
C GLU A 59 13.34 35.99 1.97
N LYS A 60 14.14 35.05 1.45
CA LYS A 60 15.50 35.30 0.98
C LYS A 60 15.70 35.18 -0.53
N ASP A 61 14.66 34.78 -1.26
CA ASP A 61 14.70 34.60 -2.73
C ASP A 61 15.87 33.69 -3.16
N LEU A 62 16.16 32.67 -2.35
CA LEU A 62 17.11 31.62 -2.66
C LEU A 62 16.41 30.54 -3.50
N PRO A 63 17.14 29.88 -4.42
CA PRO A 63 16.69 28.63 -5.02
C PRO A 63 16.31 27.61 -3.95
N GLU A 64 15.34 26.76 -4.28
CA GLU A 64 15.04 25.52 -3.54
C GLU A 64 16.31 24.68 -3.43
N ASP A 65 16.55 24.05 -2.27
CA ASP A 65 17.77 23.28 -1.99
C ASP A 65 19.11 24.04 -2.10
N SER A 66 19.09 25.38 -2.02
CA SER A 66 20.33 26.16 -2.09
C SER A 66 21.33 25.74 -1.01
N PRO A 67 22.63 25.54 -1.33
CA PRO A 67 23.65 25.19 -0.34
C PRO A 67 23.91 26.30 0.68
N LYS A 68 23.36 27.50 0.46
CA LYS A 68 23.42 28.64 1.38
C LYS A 68 22.37 28.55 2.49
N ASN A 69 21.35 27.70 2.33
CA ASN A 69 20.31 27.48 3.31
C ASN A 69 20.75 26.38 4.30
N PRO A 70 20.92 26.67 5.60
CA PRO A 70 21.40 25.69 6.57
C PRO A 70 20.39 24.55 6.82
N ALA A 71 19.13 24.71 6.41
CA ALA A 71 18.09 23.71 6.60
C ALA A 71 18.08 22.61 5.51
N THR A 72 18.69 22.84 4.34
CA THR A 72 18.62 21.92 3.19
C THR A 72 19.14 20.52 3.49
N ILE A 73 20.20 20.39 4.29
CA ILE A 73 20.70 19.08 4.71
C ILE A 73 19.67 18.34 5.57
N ALA A 74 19.00 19.04 6.49
CA ALA A 74 17.98 18.43 7.32
C ALA A 74 16.75 18.05 6.50
N ASP A 75 16.43 18.82 5.46
CA ASP A 75 15.34 18.57 4.53
C ASP A 75 15.56 17.26 3.76
N ASN A 76 16.69 17.16 3.05
CA ASN A 76 17.06 15.97 2.26
C ASN A 76 17.24 14.72 3.15
N VAL A 77 17.80 14.86 4.36
CA VAL A 77 17.83 13.77 5.35
C VAL A 77 16.41 13.37 5.77
N GLY A 78 15.52 14.36 5.88
CA GLY A 78 14.12 14.18 6.19
C GLY A 78 13.40 13.26 5.22
N ASP A 79 13.60 13.39 3.91
CA ASP A 79 12.89 12.53 2.93
C ASP A 79 13.30 11.07 3.11
N ASN A 80 14.56 10.81 3.46
CA ASN A 80 15.04 9.47 3.74
C ASN A 80 14.46 8.91 5.07
N VAL A 81 14.38 9.74 6.11
CA VAL A 81 13.93 9.30 7.45
C VAL A 81 12.40 9.18 7.52
N GLY A 82 11.66 10.13 6.95
CA GLY A 82 10.21 10.16 6.93
C GLY A 82 9.63 9.41 5.73
N ASP A 83 9.93 9.92 4.54
CA ASP A 83 9.25 9.52 3.32
C ASP A 83 9.74 8.18 2.76
N VAL A 84 10.94 7.72 3.13
CA VAL A 84 11.41 6.35 2.85
C VAL A 84 11.22 5.43 4.05
N ALA A 85 11.92 5.67 5.16
CA ALA A 85 11.93 4.72 6.28
C ALA A 85 10.57 4.62 6.99
N GLY A 86 9.92 5.76 7.28
CA GLY A 86 8.59 5.80 7.88
C GLY A 86 7.52 5.17 6.97
N MET A 87 7.54 5.49 5.68
CA MET A 87 6.60 4.93 4.71
C MET A 87 6.77 3.43 4.49
N SER A 88 8.02 2.95 4.41
CA SER A 88 8.29 1.51 4.28
C SER A 88 7.81 0.73 5.49
N ALA A 89 7.99 1.27 6.71
CA ALA A 89 7.52 0.65 7.93
C ALA A 89 5.98 0.60 8.00
N ASP A 90 5.31 1.66 7.54
CA ASP A 90 3.85 1.74 7.48
C ASP A 90 3.25 0.68 6.55
N LEU A 91 3.75 0.61 5.32
CA LEU A 91 3.29 -0.40 4.35
C LEU A 91 3.63 -1.83 4.79
N PHE A 92 4.75 -2.04 5.49
CA PHE A 92 5.05 -3.31 6.14
C PHE A 92 4.02 -3.65 7.23
N GLY A 93 3.62 -2.68 8.05
CA GLY A 93 2.55 -2.84 9.04
C GLY A 93 1.24 -3.28 8.39
N SER A 94 0.76 -2.55 7.39
CA SER A 94 -0.48 -2.88 6.65
C SER A 94 -0.44 -4.29 6.05
N PHE A 95 0.71 -4.66 5.49
CA PHE A 95 0.94 -6.00 4.93
C PHE A 95 0.95 -7.09 6.00
N ALA A 96 1.69 -6.88 7.09
CA ALA A 96 1.81 -7.84 8.18
C ALA A 96 0.46 -8.06 8.88
N GLU A 97 -0.29 -6.99 9.17
CA GLU A 97 -1.61 -7.06 9.79
C GLU A 97 -2.63 -7.74 8.88
N SER A 98 -2.71 -7.37 7.60
CA SER A 98 -3.63 -8.01 6.65
C SER A 98 -3.36 -9.51 6.52
N THR A 99 -2.07 -9.88 6.50
CA THR A 99 -1.64 -11.29 6.47
C THR A 99 -2.04 -12.03 7.75
N CYS A 100 -1.73 -11.45 8.91
CA CYS A 100 -2.05 -12.05 10.20
C CYS A 100 -3.57 -12.18 10.40
N ALA A 101 -4.35 -11.17 10.04
CA ALA A 101 -5.80 -11.20 10.12
C ALA A 101 -6.37 -12.35 9.27
N ALA A 102 -5.93 -12.48 8.02
CA ALA A 102 -6.38 -13.56 7.15
C ALA A 102 -6.03 -14.96 7.71
N LEU A 103 -4.84 -15.12 8.30
CA LEU A 103 -4.37 -16.38 8.90
C LEU A 103 -5.10 -16.74 10.20
N VAL A 104 -5.33 -15.76 11.08
CA VAL A 104 -6.09 -15.96 12.33
C VAL A 104 -7.52 -16.37 11.99
N ILE A 105 -8.17 -15.63 11.10
CA ILE A 105 -9.56 -15.90 10.73
C ILE A 105 -9.67 -17.23 10.00
N SER A 106 -8.77 -17.57 9.07
CA SER A 106 -8.81 -18.87 8.40
C SER A 106 -8.61 -20.04 9.36
N SER A 107 -7.75 -19.89 10.37
CA SER A 107 -7.54 -20.93 11.38
C SER A 107 -8.78 -21.23 12.22
N ASP A 108 -9.58 -20.20 12.53
CA ASP A 108 -10.80 -20.33 13.33
C ASP A 108 -12.02 -20.77 12.50
N THR A 109 -12.17 -20.20 11.29
CA THR A 109 -13.39 -20.35 10.46
C THR A 109 -13.32 -21.47 9.41
N LEU A 110 -12.13 -21.97 9.07
CA LEU A 110 -11.94 -23.00 8.02
C LEU A 110 -11.37 -24.32 8.56
N LEU A 111 -10.67 -24.33 9.71
CA LEU A 111 -10.04 -25.53 10.27
C LEU A 111 -10.58 -25.95 11.66
N GLY A 112 -11.44 -25.14 12.29
CA GLY A 112 -11.85 -25.31 13.69
C GLY A 112 -13.04 -26.23 13.98
N GLN A 113 -13.70 -26.81 12.97
CA GLN A 113 -14.92 -27.62 13.19
C GLN A 113 -14.93 -28.96 12.44
N VAL A 114 -15.55 -29.96 13.08
CA VAL A 114 -15.66 -31.35 12.62
C VAL A 114 -16.26 -31.41 11.21
N GLY A 115 -15.52 -32.00 10.26
CA GLY A 115 -15.96 -32.19 8.86
C GLY A 115 -15.37 -31.20 7.83
N CYS A 116 -14.56 -30.22 8.26
CA CYS A 116 -13.84 -29.32 7.36
C CYS A 116 -12.57 -30.01 6.83
N TYR A 117 -12.39 -30.07 5.52
CA TYR A 117 -11.22 -30.69 4.91
C TYR A 117 -9.92 -29.94 5.27
N GLN A 118 -8.98 -30.66 5.90
CA GLN A 118 -7.73 -30.18 6.51
C GLN A 118 -6.63 -29.85 5.48
N TYR A 119 -6.95 -29.09 4.43
CA TYR A 119 -5.91 -28.74 3.45
C TYR A 119 -5.10 -27.55 3.95
N LEU A 120 -3.85 -27.83 4.30
CA LEU A 120 -2.82 -26.83 4.63
C LEU A 120 -2.75 -25.71 3.57
N SER A 121 -3.08 -26.02 2.31
CA SER A 121 -3.16 -25.07 1.20
C SER A 121 -4.21 -23.97 1.38
N VAL A 122 -5.35 -24.27 2.01
CA VAL A 122 -6.42 -23.29 2.29
C VAL A 122 -5.99 -22.33 3.39
N LEU A 123 -5.34 -22.87 4.43
CA LEU A 123 -4.83 -22.10 5.56
C LEU A 123 -3.76 -21.08 5.12
N PHE A 124 -2.83 -21.52 4.28
CA PHE A 124 -1.72 -20.69 3.78
C PHE A 124 -2.03 -19.96 2.47
N TYR A 125 -3.28 -20.00 1.98
CA TYR A 125 -3.68 -19.24 0.79
C TYR A 125 -3.27 -17.75 0.84
N PRO A 126 -3.44 -17.02 1.98
CA PRO A 126 -2.92 -15.66 2.13
C PRO A 126 -1.42 -15.53 1.80
N LEU A 127 -0.58 -16.44 2.29
CA LEU A 127 0.86 -16.43 2.03
C LEU A 127 1.20 -16.80 0.58
N LEU A 128 0.45 -17.73 -0.02
CA LEU A 128 0.65 -18.11 -1.42
C LEU A 128 0.32 -16.94 -2.37
N LEU A 129 -0.75 -16.21 -2.09
CA LEU A 129 -1.14 -15.02 -2.85
C LEU A 129 -0.02 -13.97 -2.84
N ILE A 130 0.54 -13.70 -1.66
CA ILE A 130 1.68 -12.80 -1.47
C ILE A 130 2.93 -13.30 -2.20
N ALA A 131 3.30 -14.56 -2.02
CA ALA A 131 4.52 -15.12 -2.60
C ALA A 131 4.50 -15.04 -4.13
N VAL A 132 3.33 -15.32 -4.72
CA VAL A 132 3.11 -15.17 -6.15
C VAL A 132 3.07 -13.70 -6.57
N GLY A 133 2.49 -12.82 -5.75
CA GLY A 133 2.57 -11.37 -5.89
C GLY A 133 3.99 -10.86 -6.07
N ILE A 134 4.91 -11.28 -5.19
CA ILE A 134 6.33 -10.92 -5.26
C ILE A 134 6.95 -11.34 -6.60
N ILE A 135 6.70 -12.58 -7.03
CA ILE A 135 7.22 -13.10 -8.31
C ILE A 135 6.68 -12.28 -9.49
N VAL A 136 5.38 -11.98 -9.49
CA VAL A 136 4.73 -11.18 -10.54
C VAL A 136 5.30 -9.76 -10.58
N CYS A 137 5.42 -9.09 -9.44
CA CYS A 137 6.02 -7.76 -9.35
C CYS A 137 7.46 -7.75 -9.86
N LEU A 138 8.26 -8.75 -9.49
CA LEU A 138 9.64 -8.87 -9.95
C LEU A 138 9.71 -9.04 -11.47
N LEU A 139 8.86 -9.89 -12.05
CA LEU A 139 8.80 -10.09 -13.51
C LEU A 139 8.36 -8.82 -14.23
N VAL A 140 7.30 -8.16 -13.77
CA VAL A 140 6.79 -6.92 -14.38
C VAL A 140 7.79 -5.79 -14.27
N SER A 141 8.43 -5.61 -13.10
CA SER A 141 9.46 -4.59 -12.89
C SER A 141 10.68 -4.82 -13.79
N THR A 142 11.18 -6.05 -13.86
CA THR A 142 12.33 -6.40 -14.72
C THR A 142 12.00 -6.20 -16.20
N LEU A 143 10.82 -6.64 -16.65
CA LEU A 143 10.41 -6.49 -18.03
C LEU A 143 10.21 -5.02 -18.42
N SER A 144 9.57 -4.25 -17.54
CA SER A 144 9.26 -2.85 -17.79
C SER A 144 10.53 -1.99 -17.84
N THR A 145 11.48 -2.22 -16.93
CA THR A 145 12.77 -1.49 -16.93
C THR A 145 13.63 -1.79 -18.15
N HIS A 146 13.54 -2.98 -18.74
CA HIS A 146 14.26 -3.32 -19.97
C HIS A 146 13.59 -2.83 -21.25
N ILE A 147 12.24 -2.87 -21.31
CA ILE A 147 11.48 -2.53 -22.53
C ILE A 147 11.16 -1.03 -22.61
N MET A 148 10.80 -0.41 -21.49
CA MET A 148 10.25 0.95 -21.47
C MET A 148 11.29 1.98 -21.02
N ARG A 149 12.28 2.23 -21.87
CA ARG A 149 13.23 3.33 -21.62
C ARG A 149 12.55 4.69 -21.71
N VAL A 150 12.75 5.51 -20.69
CA VAL A 150 12.23 6.89 -20.63
C VAL A 150 13.15 7.81 -21.43
N GLU A 151 12.66 8.29 -22.57
CA GLU A 151 13.39 9.22 -23.45
C GLU A 151 12.91 10.67 -23.29
N THR A 152 11.72 10.87 -22.74
CA THR A 152 11.08 12.19 -22.62
C THR A 152 10.40 12.32 -21.25
N LYS A 153 10.33 13.56 -20.72
CA LYS A 153 9.75 13.85 -19.39
C LYS A 153 8.31 13.33 -19.26
N ASN A 154 7.49 13.51 -20.31
CA ASN A 154 6.09 13.04 -20.33
C ASN A 154 5.91 11.51 -20.24
N LYS A 155 6.98 10.73 -20.49
CA LYS A 155 6.94 9.26 -20.38
C LYS A 155 7.15 8.77 -18.94
N ILE A 156 7.60 9.60 -18.00
CA ILE A 156 7.92 9.19 -16.62
C ILE A 156 6.67 8.61 -15.92
N GLU A 157 5.65 9.44 -15.68
CA GLU A 157 4.40 9.03 -15.02
C GLU A 157 3.73 7.84 -15.74
N SER A 158 3.69 7.89 -17.08
CA SER A 158 3.11 6.82 -17.90
C SER A 158 3.84 5.48 -17.70
N THR A 159 5.16 5.49 -17.55
CA THR A 159 5.95 4.26 -17.35
C THR A 159 5.72 3.65 -15.98
N LEU A 160 5.64 4.49 -14.93
CA LEU A 160 5.29 4.04 -13.58
C LEU A 160 3.87 3.47 -13.52
N LYS A 161 2.93 4.12 -14.22
CA LYS A 161 1.54 3.68 -14.34
C LYS A 161 1.41 2.33 -15.04
N VAL A 162 2.12 2.12 -16.16
CA VAL A 162 2.08 0.86 -16.90
C VAL A 162 2.58 -0.30 -16.05
N GLN A 163 3.57 -0.07 -15.16
CA GLN A 163 4.01 -1.09 -14.20
C GLN A 163 2.88 -1.49 -13.24
N LEU A 164 2.20 -0.51 -12.64
CA LEU A 164 1.09 -0.76 -11.72
C LEU A 164 -0.10 -1.47 -12.42
N ILE A 165 -0.49 -1.01 -13.61
CA ILE A 165 -1.56 -1.64 -14.40
C ILE A 165 -1.15 -3.05 -14.85
N GLY A 166 0.08 -3.21 -15.35
CA GLY A 166 0.60 -4.47 -15.85
C GLY A 166 0.65 -5.55 -14.77
N SER A 167 1.10 -5.20 -13.57
CA SER A 167 1.07 -6.11 -12.42
C SER A 167 -0.35 -6.47 -11.98
N THR A 168 -1.25 -5.47 -11.92
CA THR A 168 -2.66 -5.70 -11.57
C THR A 168 -3.33 -6.65 -12.56
N VAL A 169 -3.19 -6.41 -13.87
CA VAL A 169 -3.78 -7.27 -14.92
C VAL A 169 -3.24 -8.69 -14.85
N LEU A 170 -1.92 -8.84 -14.64
CA LEU A 170 -1.30 -10.16 -14.54
C LEU A 170 -1.76 -10.90 -13.27
N LEU A 171 -1.92 -10.19 -12.14
CA LEU A 171 -2.42 -10.74 -10.88
C LEU A 171 -3.90 -11.13 -10.93
N LEU A 172 -4.73 -10.46 -11.73
CA LEU A 172 -6.13 -10.90 -11.95
C LEU A 172 -6.17 -12.35 -12.48
N GLY A 173 -5.33 -12.69 -13.46
CA GLY A 173 -5.27 -14.05 -14.00
C GLY A 173 -4.59 -15.03 -13.06
N ILE A 174 -3.45 -14.64 -12.49
CA ILE A 174 -2.64 -15.55 -11.67
C ILE A 174 -3.32 -15.87 -10.33
N THR A 175 -4.00 -14.92 -9.71
CA THR A 175 -4.73 -15.15 -8.44
C THR A 175 -5.80 -16.24 -8.61
N TYR A 176 -6.43 -16.33 -9.79
CA TYR A 176 -7.36 -17.42 -10.09
C TYR A 176 -6.67 -18.79 -10.11
N VAL A 177 -5.49 -18.87 -10.72
CA VAL A 177 -4.66 -20.08 -10.75
C VAL A 177 -4.26 -20.51 -9.33
N VAL A 178 -3.79 -19.57 -8.50
CA VAL A 178 -3.47 -19.83 -7.08
C VAL A 178 -4.69 -20.38 -6.34
N CYS A 179 -5.88 -19.84 -6.61
CA CYS A 179 -7.12 -20.31 -6.00
C CYS A 179 -7.50 -21.74 -6.43
N ILE A 180 -7.30 -22.10 -7.70
CA ILE A 180 -7.53 -23.46 -8.21
C ILE A 180 -6.65 -24.49 -7.48
N PHE A 181 -5.38 -24.16 -7.25
CA PHE A 181 -4.44 -25.04 -6.55
C PHE A 181 -4.63 -25.07 -5.04
N SER A 182 -5.19 -24.01 -4.46
CA SER A 182 -5.32 -23.87 -3.00
C SER A 182 -6.64 -24.44 -2.47
N PHE A 183 -7.75 -24.23 -3.17
CA PHE A 183 -9.09 -24.61 -2.73
C PHE A 183 -9.68 -25.79 -3.53
N PRO A 184 -10.30 -26.79 -2.85
CA PRO A 184 -11.12 -27.80 -3.52
C PRO A 184 -12.39 -27.17 -4.13
N THR A 185 -13.11 -27.93 -4.96
CA THR A 185 -14.30 -27.41 -5.69
C THR A 185 -15.31 -26.74 -4.78
N THR A 186 -15.60 -27.37 -3.65
CA THR A 186 -16.49 -26.84 -2.63
C THR A 186 -15.77 -26.93 -1.30
N SER A 187 -15.77 -25.81 -0.58
CA SER A 187 -15.19 -25.65 0.74
C SER A 187 -16.27 -25.23 1.73
N ILE A 188 -16.01 -25.47 3.00
CA ILE A 188 -16.95 -25.17 4.07
C ILE A 188 -16.42 -23.99 4.85
N LEU A 189 -17.24 -22.95 5.02
CA LEU A 189 -16.96 -21.81 5.89
C LEU A 189 -17.87 -21.86 7.11
N VAL A 190 -17.26 -21.67 8.28
CA VAL A 190 -17.96 -21.54 9.55
C VAL A 190 -18.08 -20.05 9.88
N LYS A 191 -19.30 -19.50 9.80
CA LYS A 191 -19.60 -18.10 10.15
C LYS A 191 -20.16 -18.00 11.56
N ILE A 192 -19.61 -17.10 12.39
CA ILE A 192 -20.19 -16.74 13.69
C ILE A 192 -21.34 -15.75 13.45
N VAL A 193 -22.56 -16.13 13.85
CA VAL A 193 -23.80 -15.36 13.59
C VAL A 193 -24.25 -14.57 14.82
N SER A 194 -23.99 -15.10 16.03
CA SER A 194 -24.28 -14.41 17.28
C SER A 194 -23.21 -14.76 18.30
N ILE A 195 -22.79 -13.76 19.09
CA ILE A 195 -21.84 -13.93 20.19
C ILE A 195 -22.59 -14.33 21.48
N ASN A 196 -23.84 -13.88 21.65
CA ASN A 196 -24.66 -14.18 22.83
C ASN A 196 -26.16 -14.29 22.48
N PRO A 197 -26.73 -15.52 22.46
CA PRO A 197 -26.07 -16.82 22.64
C PRO A 197 -25.15 -17.15 21.44
N PRO A 198 -24.05 -17.91 21.64
CA PRO A 198 -23.14 -18.28 20.57
C PRO A 198 -23.88 -19.13 19.52
N ALA A 199 -24.04 -18.58 18.31
CA ALA A 199 -24.65 -19.26 17.18
C ALA A 199 -23.68 -19.25 16.01
N VAL A 200 -23.51 -20.42 15.39
CA VAL A 200 -22.59 -20.63 14.27
C VAL A 200 -23.39 -21.22 13.11
N THR A 201 -23.15 -20.71 11.90
CA THR A 201 -23.76 -21.24 10.67
C THR A 201 -22.66 -21.73 9.75
N THR A 202 -22.88 -22.90 9.16
CA THR A 202 -21.98 -23.52 8.20
C THR A 202 -22.50 -23.25 6.79
N THR A 203 -21.71 -22.57 5.97
CA THR A 203 -22.06 -22.25 4.58
C THR A 203 -21.05 -22.88 3.64
N ASN A 204 -21.54 -23.56 2.60
CA ASN A 204 -20.69 -24.03 1.53
C ASN A 204 -20.36 -22.87 0.60
N PHE A 205 -19.11 -22.81 0.14
CA PHE A 205 -18.68 -21.86 -0.88
C PHE A 205 -17.82 -22.56 -1.93
N ASP A 206 -17.88 -22.06 -3.14
CA ASP A 206 -17.08 -22.57 -4.24
C ASP A 206 -15.70 -21.90 -4.27
N ARG A 207 -14.73 -22.57 -4.88
CA ARG A 207 -13.36 -22.03 -5.04
C ARG A 207 -13.26 -20.67 -5.73
N TRP A 208 -14.29 -20.20 -6.45
CA TRP A 208 -14.25 -18.89 -7.11
C TRP A 208 -14.51 -17.73 -6.13
N VAL A 209 -15.06 -18.00 -4.95
CA VAL A 209 -15.45 -16.98 -3.96
C VAL A 209 -14.22 -16.33 -3.29
N PRO A 210 -13.19 -17.06 -2.83
CA PRO A 210 -11.95 -16.44 -2.34
C PRO A 210 -11.23 -15.64 -3.42
N TYR A 211 -11.23 -16.14 -4.66
CA TYR A 211 -10.73 -15.41 -5.82
C TYR A 211 -11.46 -14.08 -6.01
N LEU A 212 -12.81 -14.07 -5.96
CA LEU A 212 -13.62 -12.86 -6.03
C LEU A 212 -13.20 -11.83 -4.97
N CYS A 213 -13.08 -12.26 -3.70
CA CYS A 213 -12.71 -11.36 -2.60
C CYS A 213 -11.33 -10.73 -2.83
N SER A 214 -10.35 -11.54 -3.23
CA SER A 214 -9.00 -11.06 -3.55
C SER A 214 -8.97 -10.07 -4.72
N ILE A 215 -9.67 -10.35 -5.83
CA ILE A 215 -9.68 -9.44 -6.98
C ILE A 215 -10.47 -8.16 -6.72
N LEU A 216 -11.52 -8.20 -5.89
CA LEU A 216 -12.25 -6.98 -5.54
C LEU A 216 -11.34 -6.00 -4.82
N GLY A 217 -10.51 -6.50 -3.90
CA GLY A 217 -9.45 -5.73 -3.25
C GLY A 217 -8.44 -5.15 -4.23
N LEU A 218 -7.92 -5.98 -5.12
CA LEU A 218 -6.96 -5.57 -6.16
C LEU A 218 -7.52 -4.49 -7.10
N ILE A 219 -8.76 -4.68 -7.57
CA ILE A 219 -9.45 -3.71 -8.44
C ILE A 219 -9.73 -2.41 -7.68
N SER A 220 -10.19 -2.51 -6.44
CA SER A 220 -10.41 -1.35 -5.57
C SER A 220 -9.12 -0.55 -5.40
N GLY A 221 -8.00 -1.21 -5.11
CA GLY A 221 -6.69 -0.57 -5.01
C GLY A 221 -6.28 0.15 -6.30
N MET A 222 -6.48 -0.48 -7.46
CA MET A 222 -6.18 0.14 -8.76
C MET A 222 -7.06 1.37 -9.03
N ILE A 223 -8.35 1.32 -8.66
CA ILE A 223 -9.26 2.46 -8.82
C ILE A 223 -8.88 3.60 -7.88
N ILE A 224 -8.54 3.30 -6.63
CA ILE A 224 -8.03 4.28 -5.67
C ILE A 224 -6.75 4.92 -6.24
N ALA A 225 -5.80 4.13 -6.72
CA ALA A 225 -4.58 4.64 -7.33
C ALA A 225 -4.84 5.57 -8.52
N ALA A 226 -5.71 5.15 -9.46
CA ALA A 226 -6.04 5.94 -10.64
C ALA A 226 -6.78 7.24 -10.29
N PHE A 227 -7.65 7.21 -9.28
CA PHE A 227 -8.36 8.40 -8.84
C PHE A 227 -7.46 9.35 -8.05
N THR A 228 -6.59 8.82 -7.18
CA THR A 228 -5.57 9.60 -6.47
C THR A 228 -4.67 10.32 -7.46
N GLU A 229 -4.19 9.63 -8.51
CA GLU A 229 -3.43 10.26 -9.58
C GLU A 229 -4.19 11.43 -10.24
N TYR A 230 -5.46 11.24 -10.56
CA TYR A 230 -6.29 12.28 -11.19
C TYR A 230 -6.40 13.55 -10.34
N VAL A 231 -6.42 13.43 -9.02
CA VAL A 231 -6.54 14.57 -8.09
C VAL A 231 -5.20 15.12 -7.62
N THR A 232 -4.07 14.44 -7.86
CA THR A 232 -2.73 14.89 -7.41
C THR A 232 -1.73 15.19 -8.52
N SER A 233 -1.89 14.66 -9.74
CA SER A 233 -0.97 14.97 -10.84
C SER A 233 -1.32 16.31 -11.53
N HIS A 234 -0.26 17.09 -11.79
CA HIS A 234 -0.30 18.35 -12.54
C HIS A 234 -0.74 18.16 -14.02
N ALA A 235 -0.80 16.91 -14.51
CA ALA A 235 -1.33 16.58 -15.82
C ALA A 235 -2.86 16.79 -15.93
N TYR A 236 -3.58 16.81 -14.81
CA TYR A 236 -5.05 16.81 -14.78
C TYR A 236 -5.67 18.15 -14.36
N GLY A 237 -6.97 18.28 -14.63
CA GLY A 237 -7.76 19.47 -14.35
C GLY A 237 -7.71 19.94 -12.89
N PRO A 238 -7.91 19.08 -11.87
CA PRO A 238 -8.01 19.51 -10.48
C PRO A 238 -6.78 20.27 -9.97
N VAL A 239 -5.59 19.76 -10.25
CA VAL A 239 -4.32 20.40 -9.81
C VAL A 239 -4.00 21.65 -10.63
N ARG A 240 -4.33 21.66 -11.93
CA ARG A 240 -4.16 22.86 -12.78
C ARG A 240 -5.08 23.99 -12.35
N GLU A 241 -6.31 23.67 -11.95
CA GLU A 241 -7.25 24.63 -11.40
C GLU A 241 -6.72 25.18 -10.08
N LEU A 242 -6.24 24.31 -9.18
CA LEU A 242 -5.60 24.70 -7.93
C LEU A 242 -4.44 25.69 -8.16
N ALA A 243 -3.49 25.36 -9.03
CA ALA A 243 -2.38 26.23 -9.39
C ALA A 243 -2.85 27.57 -9.98
N SER A 244 -3.95 27.59 -10.74
CA SER A 244 -4.49 28.83 -11.31
C SER A 244 -5.02 29.79 -10.24
N THR A 245 -5.47 29.29 -9.09
CA THR A 245 -5.96 30.11 -7.97
C THR A 245 -4.86 30.86 -7.23
N CYS A 246 -3.59 30.48 -7.41
CA CYS A 246 -2.45 31.24 -6.89
C CYS A 246 -2.44 32.69 -7.40
N LYS A 247 -3.04 32.97 -8.56
CA LYS A 247 -3.22 34.34 -9.09
C LYS A 247 -4.07 35.23 -8.19
N ALA A 248 -4.96 34.65 -7.39
CA ALA A 248 -5.81 35.34 -6.42
C ALA A 248 -5.19 35.38 -5.00
N GLY A 249 -3.98 34.83 -4.83
CA GLY A 249 -3.25 34.79 -3.56
C GLY A 249 -3.40 33.49 -2.77
N ALA A 250 -2.58 33.35 -1.73
CA ALA A 250 -2.43 32.12 -0.95
C ALA A 250 -3.73 31.65 -0.28
N ALA A 251 -4.58 32.56 0.21
CA ALA A 251 -5.84 32.21 0.88
C ALA A 251 -6.80 31.45 -0.05
N SER A 252 -6.89 31.86 -1.32
CA SER A 252 -7.71 31.19 -2.33
C SER A 252 -7.16 29.80 -2.64
N ASN A 253 -5.83 29.69 -2.78
CA ASN A 253 -5.15 28.42 -3.02
C ASN A 253 -5.38 27.42 -1.88
N VAL A 254 -5.20 27.84 -0.62
CA VAL A 254 -5.44 26.98 0.55
C VAL A 254 -6.90 26.55 0.63
N THR A 255 -7.85 27.45 0.37
CA THR A 255 -9.29 27.15 0.42
C THR A 255 -9.67 26.10 -0.61
N LEU A 256 -9.23 26.26 -1.87
CA LEU A 256 -9.52 25.28 -2.92
C LEU A 256 -8.76 23.97 -2.70
N GLY A 257 -7.52 24.02 -2.19
CA GLY A 257 -6.74 22.84 -1.84
C GLY A 257 -7.42 21.98 -0.78
N LEU A 258 -7.98 22.61 0.27
CA LEU A 258 -8.80 21.91 1.27
C LEU A 258 -10.06 21.30 0.66
N ALA A 259 -10.76 22.04 -0.21
CA ALA A 259 -11.94 21.52 -0.89
C ALA A 259 -11.61 20.33 -1.81
N LEU A 260 -10.48 20.37 -2.52
CA LEU A 260 -9.97 19.28 -3.34
C LEU A 260 -9.65 18.04 -2.48
N GLY A 261 -9.01 18.23 -1.33
CA GLY A 261 -8.73 17.17 -0.36
C GLY A 261 -9.99 16.53 0.24
N TYR A 262 -11.05 17.32 0.49
CA TYR A 262 -12.32 16.74 0.93
C TYR A 262 -13.01 15.94 -0.19
N MET A 263 -12.99 16.46 -1.42
CA MET A 263 -13.58 15.78 -2.59
C MET A 263 -12.85 14.48 -2.93
N SER A 264 -11.52 14.45 -2.77
CA SER A 264 -10.71 13.28 -3.11
C SER A 264 -11.02 12.03 -2.28
N THR A 265 -11.67 12.18 -1.12
CA THR A 265 -12.04 11.04 -0.26
C THR A 265 -13.26 10.27 -0.75
N LEU A 266 -14.11 10.86 -1.60
CA LEU A 266 -15.41 10.31 -1.96
C LEU A 266 -15.30 8.97 -2.70
N ILE A 267 -14.49 8.92 -3.77
CA ILE A 267 -14.35 7.72 -4.60
C ILE A 267 -13.67 6.59 -3.81
N PRO A 268 -12.52 6.81 -3.13
CA PRO A 268 -11.91 5.78 -2.28
C PRO A 268 -12.86 5.22 -1.24
N ALA A 269 -13.59 6.08 -0.52
CA ALA A 269 -14.52 5.64 0.52
C ALA A 269 -15.64 4.74 -0.03
N ILE A 270 -16.21 5.08 -1.20
CA ILE A 270 -17.24 4.25 -1.85
C ILE A 270 -16.68 2.88 -2.23
N PHE A 271 -15.49 2.83 -2.83
CA PHE A 271 -14.90 1.55 -3.28
C PHE A 271 -14.46 0.67 -2.11
N ILE A 272 -13.94 1.25 -1.03
CA ILE A 272 -13.65 0.51 0.20
C ILE A 272 -14.95 -0.05 0.79
N ALA A 273 -16.01 0.76 0.89
CA ALA A 273 -17.30 0.32 1.43
C ALA A 273 -17.94 -0.80 0.59
N VAL A 274 -17.94 -0.68 -0.73
CA VAL A 274 -18.47 -1.71 -1.64
C VAL A 274 -17.64 -2.99 -1.56
N THR A 275 -16.30 -2.87 -1.56
CA THR A 275 -15.40 -4.03 -1.44
C THR A 275 -15.61 -4.75 -0.11
N ALA A 276 -15.64 -4.03 1.00
CA ALA A 276 -15.88 -4.60 2.32
C ALA A 276 -17.27 -5.25 2.42
N PHE A 277 -18.31 -4.61 1.88
CA PHE A 277 -19.67 -5.15 1.87
C PHE A 277 -19.75 -6.47 1.10
N VAL A 278 -19.27 -6.50 -0.15
CA VAL A 278 -19.32 -7.70 -0.99
C VAL A 278 -18.44 -8.80 -0.40
N ALA A 279 -17.21 -8.48 0.03
CA ALA A 279 -16.31 -9.48 0.61
C ALA A 279 -16.87 -10.09 1.90
N ASN A 280 -17.50 -9.27 2.75
CA ASN A 280 -18.15 -9.74 3.97
C ASN A 280 -19.40 -10.60 3.71
N ASP A 281 -20.23 -10.21 2.75
CA ASP A 281 -21.39 -11.02 2.33
C ASP A 281 -20.94 -12.42 1.91
N GLN A 282 -19.89 -12.49 1.10
CA GLN A 282 -19.37 -13.74 0.56
C GLN A 282 -18.65 -14.60 1.60
N LEU A 283 -17.55 -14.12 2.22
CA LEU A 283 -16.69 -14.90 3.12
C LEU A 283 -16.55 -14.30 4.53
N GLY A 284 -17.43 -13.39 4.93
CA GLY A 284 -17.34 -12.73 6.23
C GLY A 284 -16.04 -11.95 6.40
N TYR A 285 -15.53 -11.88 7.62
CA TYR A 285 -14.25 -11.22 7.91
C TYR A 285 -13.06 -11.83 7.16
N TYR A 286 -13.11 -13.12 6.80
CA TYR A 286 -12.06 -13.74 5.99
C TYR A 286 -12.04 -13.12 4.59
N GLY A 287 -13.21 -12.89 3.99
CA GLY A 287 -13.33 -12.20 2.70
C GLY A 287 -12.75 -10.80 2.76
N VAL A 288 -13.08 -10.04 3.79
CA VAL A 288 -12.55 -8.68 3.99
C VAL A 288 -11.01 -8.69 4.13
N ALA A 289 -10.47 -9.61 4.90
CA ALA A 289 -9.02 -9.78 5.05
C ALA A 289 -8.34 -10.20 3.73
N LEU A 290 -8.98 -11.06 2.93
CA LEU A 290 -8.51 -11.40 1.59
C LEU A 290 -8.57 -10.22 0.62
N SER A 291 -9.58 -9.36 0.71
CA SER A 291 -9.62 -8.13 -0.08
C SER A 291 -8.52 -7.15 0.32
N ALA A 292 -8.22 -6.99 1.61
CA ALA A 292 -7.09 -6.18 2.06
C ALA A 292 -5.76 -6.71 1.50
N LEU A 293 -5.54 -8.03 1.58
CA LEU A 293 -4.36 -8.67 0.96
C LEU A 293 -4.35 -8.57 -0.56
N GLY A 294 -5.51 -8.65 -1.22
CA GLY A 294 -5.66 -8.48 -2.65
C GLY A 294 -5.23 -7.09 -3.10
N MET A 295 -5.60 -6.06 -2.35
CA MET A 295 -5.16 -4.67 -2.56
C MET A 295 -3.64 -4.53 -2.44
N LEU A 296 -3.02 -5.26 -1.50
CA LEU A 296 -1.57 -5.26 -1.26
C LEU A 296 -0.81 -6.35 -2.03
N SER A 297 -1.46 -7.06 -2.96
CA SER A 297 -0.85 -8.20 -3.66
C SER A 297 0.26 -7.79 -4.64
N ASN A 298 0.24 -6.53 -5.09
CA ASN A 298 1.29 -5.91 -5.88
C ASN A 298 2.18 -4.95 -5.07
N LEU A 299 2.13 -5.02 -3.74
CA LEU A 299 2.84 -4.11 -2.83
C LEU A 299 4.34 -3.93 -3.15
N PRO A 300 5.14 -4.95 -3.52
CA PRO A 300 6.54 -4.73 -3.85
C PRO A 300 6.76 -3.71 -4.98
N LEU A 301 5.84 -3.68 -5.95
CA LEU A 301 5.91 -2.72 -7.05
C LEU A 301 5.41 -1.35 -6.62
N SER A 302 4.32 -1.29 -5.84
CA SER A 302 3.82 -0.04 -5.27
C SER A 302 4.88 0.64 -4.40
N LEU A 303 5.59 -0.12 -3.54
CA LEU A 303 6.73 0.35 -2.75
C LEU A 303 7.89 0.85 -3.62
N ALA A 304 8.21 0.15 -4.70
CA ALA A 304 9.28 0.58 -5.61
C ALA A 304 8.95 1.91 -6.31
N ILE A 305 7.68 2.11 -6.68
CA ILE A 305 7.18 3.32 -7.34
C ILE A 305 7.03 4.48 -6.34
N ASP A 306 6.68 4.19 -5.09
CA ASP A 306 6.61 5.19 -4.01
C ASP A 306 8.02 5.63 -3.58
N GLY A 307 8.90 4.66 -3.27
CA GLY A 307 10.30 4.94 -2.89
C GLY A 307 11.13 5.62 -3.98
N TYR A 308 10.70 5.56 -5.24
CA TYR A 308 11.29 6.33 -6.34
C TYR A 308 11.18 7.85 -6.14
N GLY A 309 10.12 8.34 -5.48
CA GLY A 309 9.89 9.77 -5.27
C GLY A 309 10.98 10.42 -4.42
N PRO A 310 11.16 10.03 -3.15
CA PRO A 310 12.18 10.59 -2.27
C PRO A 310 13.61 10.46 -2.80
N ILE A 311 13.90 9.41 -3.58
CA ILE A 311 15.19 9.24 -4.27
C ILE A 311 15.37 10.34 -5.34
N SER A 312 14.32 10.64 -6.09
CA SER A 312 14.34 11.67 -7.13
C SER A 312 14.43 13.08 -6.55
N ASP A 313 13.75 13.30 -5.43
CA ASP A 313 13.82 14.54 -4.65
C ASP A 313 15.24 14.82 -4.16
N ASN A 314 15.86 13.86 -3.45
CA ASN A 314 17.25 13.95 -3.01
C ASN A 314 18.23 14.12 -4.18
N ALA A 315 17.96 13.53 -5.34
CA ALA A 315 18.79 13.73 -6.52
C ALA A 315 18.74 15.20 -7.00
N GLY A 316 17.57 15.84 -6.93
CA GLY A 316 17.40 17.27 -7.19
C GLY A 316 18.13 18.12 -6.16
N GLY A 317 17.97 17.84 -4.87
CA GLY A 317 18.65 18.57 -3.80
C GLY A 317 20.17 18.48 -3.89
N ILE A 318 20.71 17.29 -4.18
CA ILE A 318 22.15 17.09 -4.45
C ILE A 318 22.59 17.88 -5.68
N ALA A 319 21.79 17.90 -6.76
CA ALA A 319 22.14 18.63 -7.98
C ALA A 319 22.27 20.14 -7.72
N GLU A 320 21.34 20.72 -6.95
CA GLU A 320 21.40 22.13 -6.58
C GLU A 320 22.57 22.42 -5.61
N MET A 321 22.74 21.61 -4.57
CA MET A 321 23.82 21.78 -3.59
C MET A 321 25.21 21.65 -4.21
N ALA A 322 25.35 20.83 -5.26
CA ALA A 322 26.58 20.68 -6.03
C ALA A 322 26.75 21.73 -7.14
N GLU A 323 25.84 22.70 -7.24
CA GLU A 323 25.81 23.76 -8.26
C GLU A 323 25.91 23.18 -9.69
N MET A 324 25.21 22.07 -9.94
CA MET A 324 25.14 21.46 -11.26
C MET A 324 24.32 22.36 -12.21
N GLY A 325 24.48 22.16 -13.53
CA GLY A 325 23.76 22.97 -14.52
C GLY A 325 22.24 22.81 -14.46
N GLU A 326 21.51 23.85 -14.86
CA GLU A 326 20.02 23.89 -14.86
C GLU A 326 19.39 22.67 -15.54
N GLU A 327 20.02 22.13 -16.59
CA GLU A 327 19.52 20.92 -17.29
C GLU A 327 19.39 19.71 -16.35
N VAL A 328 20.25 19.58 -15.34
CA VAL A 328 20.19 18.48 -14.37
C VAL A 328 19.01 18.69 -13.42
N ARG A 329 18.83 19.91 -12.89
CA ARG A 329 17.70 20.26 -12.02
C ARG A 329 16.37 20.10 -12.75
N ASP A 330 16.28 20.59 -13.99
CA ASP A 330 15.14 20.44 -14.87
C ASP A 330 14.70 18.98 -15.07
N ARG A 331 15.66 18.05 -15.08
CA ARG A 331 15.40 16.62 -15.21
C ARG A 331 14.96 16.04 -13.89
N THR A 332 15.61 16.38 -12.78
CA THR A 332 15.23 15.89 -11.44
C THR A 332 13.86 16.40 -11.01
N ASP A 333 13.51 17.66 -11.28
CA ASP A 333 12.19 18.22 -10.98
C ASP A 333 11.07 17.47 -11.71
N ALA A 334 11.33 16.99 -12.92
CA ALA A 334 10.37 16.19 -13.67
C ALA A 334 10.22 14.77 -13.09
N LEU A 335 11.28 14.21 -12.49
CA LEU A 335 11.23 12.93 -11.79
C LEU A 335 10.52 13.08 -10.44
N ASP A 336 10.83 14.14 -9.70
CA ASP A 336 10.19 14.47 -8.41
C ASP A 336 8.69 14.76 -8.56
N ALA A 337 8.28 15.54 -9.56
CA ALA A 337 6.86 15.77 -9.83
C ALA A 337 6.05 14.47 -10.04
N ALA A 338 6.67 13.46 -10.67
CA ALA A 338 6.09 12.13 -10.78
C ALA A 338 6.10 11.39 -9.42
N GLY A 339 7.19 11.52 -8.66
CA GLY A 339 7.34 11.03 -7.29
C GLY A 339 6.26 11.51 -6.32
N ASN A 340 5.92 12.80 -6.37
CA ASN A 340 4.84 13.39 -5.56
C ASN A 340 3.48 12.72 -5.81
N THR A 341 3.21 12.37 -7.07
CA THR A 341 2.00 11.63 -7.45
C THR A 341 2.06 10.18 -6.95
N THR A 342 3.20 9.52 -7.05
CA THR A 342 3.35 8.13 -6.61
C THR A 342 3.31 7.98 -5.10
N ALA A 343 3.83 8.95 -4.34
CA ALA A 343 3.71 9.00 -2.89
C ALA A 343 2.25 9.15 -2.43
N ALA A 344 1.45 9.92 -3.17
CA ALA A 344 0.01 9.99 -2.91
C ALA A 344 -0.69 8.65 -3.20
N ILE A 345 -0.34 7.99 -4.31
CA ILE A 345 -0.86 6.66 -4.65
C ILE A 345 -0.50 5.64 -3.56
N GLY A 346 0.76 5.62 -3.10
CA GLY A 346 1.23 4.73 -2.03
C GLY A 346 0.46 4.94 -0.72
N LYS A 347 0.24 6.20 -0.32
CA LYS A 347 -0.65 6.54 0.81
C LYS A 347 -2.08 6.03 0.59
N GLY A 348 -2.60 6.14 -0.63
CA GLY A 348 -3.93 5.63 -0.98
C GLY A 348 -4.06 4.10 -0.89
N PHE A 349 -2.97 3.34 -1.11
CA PHE A 349 -2.94 1.90 -0.89
C PHE A 349 -2.82 1.51 0.60
N ALA A 350 -2.22 2.38 1.42
CA ALA A 350 -2.05 2.15 2.84
C ALA A 350 -3.33 2.39 3.66
N ILE A 351 -4.17 3.34 3.19
CA ILE A 351 -5.47 3.71 3.78
C ILE A 351 -6.55 2.69 3.42
#